data_AF-A0AA48QYH2-F1
#
_entry.id   AF-A0AA48QYH2-F1
#
_cell.length_a   1.000
_cell.length_b   1.000
_cell.length_c   1.000
_cell.angle_alpha   90.00
_cell.angle_beta   90.00
_cell.angle_gamma   90.00
#
_symmetry.space_group_name_H-M   'P 1'
#
loop_
_entity.id
_entity.type
_entity.pdbx_description
1 polymer ?
#
loop_
_entity_poly.entity_id
_entity_poly.type
_entity_poly.pdbx_seq_one_letter_code
_entity_poly.pdbx_strand_id
1 'polypeptide(L)'
;MYIPFLSSTLSEPRPGSYATGYVVVRIPIPTAAQYADTPKLNDGTPALNLTENVLAIYYPTPYAAGHAQGISWTPEPIAGALAGYLAYGRKNLGSWGTWVAEKVLGRIRMPVHPAGPVAEGKFPLVIFSHGLVGTRNTYSHFCSSLASEGYVVVAVEHSDGSNPCVVRQGKEKVFTKLGETDLWDNDGSDPVKAPEMMLWRAHQLDFRVREVYAAYDGFKRFLSGEGDDISTASDLREKVDVEDLQLTGHSFGGATILRLLQTSHPSPLPVKRAVLLDPWMEPFTRALPSSPSTVPPPPTLSILSGEWANNHFWPDELKGARSINASLCSIVGLGHQGFSDFGAMMPGKGLEYLQTIHTLTMAQLGDQPFPFDGKPDGGEPARVDEKLAGEPGEVVRHF
;
A
#
# COMPACT_ATOMS: atom_id res chain seq x y z
N MET A 1 13.57 20.30 -15.05
CA MET A 1 13.37 19.03 -15.78
C MET A 1 14.04 17.94 -14.97
N TYR A 2 13.27 17.20 -14.17
CA TYR A 2 13.77 16.05 -13.42
C TYR A 2 13.96 14.89 -14.39
N ILE A 3 15.19 14.36 -14.49
CA ILE A 3 15.51 13.19 -15.32
C ILE A 3 15.79 12.03 -14.35
N PRO A 4 14.85 11.08 -14.18
CA PRO A 4 14.89 10.06 -13.12
C PRO A 4 16.16 9.19 -13.12
N PHE A 5 16.79 9.00 -14.29
CA PHE A 5 18.01 8.19 -14.40
C PHE A 5 19.29 8.88 -13.89
N LEU A 6 19.26 10.20 -13.63
CA LEU A 6 20.41 10.97 -13.13
C LEU A 6 20.30 11.36 -11.65
N SER A 7 19.08 11.33 -11.08
CA SER A 7 18.86 11.59 -9.65
C SER A 7 18.79 10.26 -8.89
N SER A 8 19.64 10.09 -7.87
CA SER A 8 19.56 8.95 -6.95
C SER A 8 18.46 9.12 -5.90
N THR A 9 17.78 10.26 -5.84
CA THR A 9 16.76 10.55 -4.84
C THR A 9 15.44 10.85 -5.54
N LEU A 10 14.36 10.22 -5.07
CA LEU A 10 13.00 10.56 -5.50
C LEU A 10 12.72 12.04 -5.20
N SER A 11 11.85 12.65 -5.99
CA SER A 11 11.39 14.01 -5.72
C SER A 11 10.79 14.10 -4.33
N GLU A 12 11.15 15.13 -3.57
CA GLU A 12 10.48 15.45 -2.32
C GLU A 12 8.97 15.57 -2.57
N PRO A 13 8.14 14.86 -1.79
CA PRO A 13 6.71 15.12 -1.77
C PRO A 13 6.50 16.53 -1.20
N ARG A 14 5.78 17.39 -1.95
CA ARG A 14 5.51 18.78 -1.54
C ARG A 14 4.05 19.19 -1.70
N PRO A 15 3.17 18.73 -0.81
CA PRO A 15 1.88 19.41 -0.65
C PRO A 15 1.69 20.09 0.72
N GLY A 16 2.18 19.50 1.82
CA GLY A 16 1.89 19.99 3.17
C GLY A 16 2.97 20.86 3.82
N SER A 17 2.75 21.22 5.09
CA SER A 17 3.58 22.15 5.88
C SER A 17 4.73 21.50 6.68
N TYR A 18 4.78 20.16 6.73
CA TYR A 18 5.81 19.42 7.46
C TYR A 18 6.77 18.73 6.49
N ALA A 19 8.02 18.53 6.92
CA ALA A 19 8.85 17.51 6.32
C ALA A 19 8.39 16.12 6.82
N THR A 20 8.95 15.04 6.25
CA THR A 20 8.57 13.67 6.64
C THR A 20 9.68 12.97 7.41
N GLY A 21 9.41 12.61 8.66
CA GLY A 21 10.19 11.67 9.44
C GLY A 21 9.87 10.23 9.06
N TYR A 22 10.84 9.33 9.22
CA TYR A 22 10.67 7.92 8.89
C TYR A 22 11.43 7.02 9.87
N VAL A 23 10.73 5.99 10.37
CA VAL A 23 11.32 4.88 11.13
C VAL A 23 10.70 3.55 10.71
N VAL A 24 11.43 2.46 10.94
CA VAL A 24 10.90 1.09 10.78
C VAL A 24 10.92 0.40 12.13
N VAL A 25 9.79 -0.17 12.52
CA VAL A 25 9.65 -0.86 13.80
C VAL A 25 9.21 -2.30 13.57
N ARG A 26 9.76 -3.20 14.38
CA ARG A 26 9.39 -4.62 14.40
C ARG A 26 8.69 -4.92 15.71
N ILE A 27 7.49 -5.50 15.62
CA ILE A 27 6.65 -5.73 16.78
C ILE A 27 6.24 -7.21 16.79
N PRO A 28 6.72 -8.01 17.77
CA PRO A 28 6.34 -9.40 17.87
C PRO A 28 4.83 -9.59 18.01
N ILE A 29 4.33 -10.64 17.37
CA ILE A 29 2.92 -11.05 17.45
C ILE A 29 2.77 -12.02 18.62
N PRO A 30 1.87 -11.76 19.58
CA PRO A 30 1.63 -12.68 20.69
C PRO A 30 1.24 -14.05 20.16
N THR A 31 1.76 -15.13 20.77
CA THR A 31 1.51 -16.50 20.32
C THR A 31 0.02 -16.85 20.23
N ALA A 32 -0.81 -16.28 21.12
CA ALA A 32 -2.26 -16.47 21.10
C ALA A 32 -2.97 -15.85 19.88
N ALA A 33 -2.31 -14.94 19.16
CA ALA A 33 -2.79 -14.31 17.93
C ALA A 33 -2.23 -14.97 16.66
N GLN A 34 -1.41 -16.02 16.79
CA GLN A 34 -0.85 -16.76 15.66
C GLN A 34 -1.86 -17.78 15.11
N TYR A 35 -1.79 -18.03 13.79
CA TYR A 35 -2.78 -18.80 13.05
C TYR A 35 -2.59 -20.32 13.25
N ALA A 36 -3.67 -21.07 13.53
CA ALA A 36 -3.63 -22.53 13.70
C ALA A 36 -3.82 -23.34 12.38
N ASP A 37 -4.68 -22.89 11.46
CA ASP A 37 -5.04 -23.58 10.20
C ASP A 37 -4.66 -22.82 8.91
N THR A 38 -3.36 -22.63 8.65
CA THR A 38 -2.91 -22.07 7.36
C THR A 38 -2.52 -23.17 6.38
N PRO A 39 -2.58 -22.91 5.07
CA PRO A 39 -1.87 -23.74 4.09
C PRO A 39 -0.43 -23.97 4.56
N LYS A 40 0.11 -25.15 4.30
CA LYS A 40 1.46 -25.55 4.72
C LYS A 40 2.38 -25.64 3.50
N LEU A 41 3.64 -25.27 3.71
CA LEU A 41 4.74 -25.53 2.78
C LEU A 41 5.01 -27.04 2.72
N ASN A 42 5.83 -27.49 1.75
CA ASN A 42 6.13 -28.91 1.57
C ASN A 42 6.86 -29.53 2.78
N ASP A 43 7.59 -28.70 3.53
CA ASP A 43 8.26 -29.09 4.77
C ASP A 43 7.31 -29.17 5.99
N GLY A 44 6.01 -28.90 5.79
CA GLY A 44 4.97 -28.93 6.81
C GLY A 44 4.85 -27.65 7.64
N THR A 45 5.66 -26.63 7.37
CA THR A 45 5.57 -25.34 8.07
C THR A 45 4.41 -24.49 7.55
N PRO A 46 3.79 -23.63 8.40
CA PRO A 46 2.77 -22.68 7.97
C PRO A 46 3.24 -21.76 6.83
N ALA A 47 2.53 -21.78 5.70
CA ALA A 47 2.83 -20.95 4.54
C ALA A 47 2.50 -19.47 4.80
N LEU A 48 1.46 -19.19 5.56
CA LEU A 48 1.10 -17.86 6.04
C LEU A 48 1.34 -17.86 7.55
N ASN A 49 2.33 -17.12 8.03
CA ASN A 49 2.64 -17.09 9.45
C ASN A 49 3.02 -15.70 9.89
N LEU A 50 2.17 -15.10 10.72
CA LEU A 50 2.37 -13.75 11.22
C LEU A 50 3.06 -13.81 12.58
N THR A 51 4.40 -13.77 12.58
CA THR A 51 5.20 -13.82 13.81
C THR A 51 5.61 -12.44 14.31
N GLU A 52 5.72 -11.47 13.41
CA GLU A 52 6.03 -10.08 13.71
C GLU A 52 5.32 -9.16 12.70
N ASN A 53 4.96 -7.95 13.13
CA ASN A 53 4.64 -6.86 12.21
C ASN A 53 5.90 -6.05 11.94
N VAL A 54 6.14 -5.75 10.68
CA VAL A 54 7.16 -4.78 10.27
C VAL A 54 6.44 -3.56 9.72
N LEU A 55 6.57 -2.43 10.42
CA LEU A 55 5.84 -1.21 10.14
C LEU A 55 6.83 -0.11 9.73
N ALA A 56 6.65 0.50 8.56
CA ALA A 56 7.28 1.78 8.27
C ALA A 56 6.34 2.89 8.73
N ILE A 57 6.83 3.76 9.61
CA ILE A 57 6.08 4.87 10.17
C ILE A 57 6.61 6.15 9.52
N TYR A 58 5.76 6.80 8.74
CA TYR A 58 5.98 8.13 8.19
C TYR A 58 5.24 9.12 9.08
N TYR A 59 5.91 10.18 9.53
CA TYR A 59 5.31 11.11 10.48
C TYR A 59 5.74 12.55 10.23
N PRO A 60 4.97 13.55 10.69
CA PRO A 60 5.32 14.95 10.54
C PRO A 60 6.61 15.26 11.31
N THR A 61 7.61 15.81 10.63
CA THR A 61 8.85 16.31 11.25
C THR A 61 9.03 17.79 10.90
N PRO A 62 9.54 18.64 11.81
CA PRO A 62 9.85 20.02 11.49
C PRO A 62 10.83 20.11 10.32
N TYR A 63 10.67 21.14 9.49
CA TYR A 63 11.66 21.43 8.46
C TYR A 63 13.01 21.75 9.09
N ALA A 64 14.02 20.93 8.78
CA ALA A 64 15.41 21.26 9.02
C ALA A 64 16.01 21.88 7.76
N ALA A 65 16.79 22.96 7.90
CA ALA A 65 17.47 23.56 6.75
C ALA A 65 18.51 22.58 6.16
N GLY A 66 18.29 22.13 4.92
CA GLY A 66 19.17 21.20 4.20
C GLY A 66 18.38 20.12 3.46
N HIS A 67 18.99 19.49 2.46
CA HIS A 67 18.37 18.33 1.79
C HIS A 67 18.52 17.11 2.69
N ALA A 68 17.44 16.37 2.95
CA ALA A 68 17.55 15.10 3.67
C ALA A 68 18.49 14.17 2.91
N GLN A 69 19.42 13.50 3.61
CA GLN A 69 20.25 12.45 2.99
C GLN A 69 19.41 11.30 2.43
N GLY A 70 18.15 11.21 2.86
CA GLY A 70 17.18 10.21 2.45
C GLY A 70 17.50 8.82 2.97
N ILE A 71 16.59 7.88 2.76
CA ILE A 71 16.73 6.47 3.14
C ILE A 71 16.64 5.62 1.89
N SER A 72 17.30 4.46 1.86
CA SER A 72 17.16 3.53 0.74
C SER A 72 15.69 3.23 0.46
N TRP A 73 15.27 3.43 -0.79
CA TRP A 73 13.93 3.06 -1.23
C TRP A 73 13.75 1.54 -1.19
N THR A 74 14.77 0.79 -1.62
CA THR A 74 14.76 -0.66 -1.48
C THR A 74 14.89 -1.04 0.00
N PRO A 75 13.91 -1.75 0.59
CA PRO A 75 13.96 -2.11 1.99
C PRO A 75 15.05 -3.14 2.29
N GLU A 76 15.54 -3.13 3.52
CA GLU A 76 16.37 -4.22 4.02
C GLU A 76 15.56 -5.51 4.16
N PRO A 77 16.15 -6.67 3.78
CA PRO A 77 17.50 -6.87 3.24
C PRO A 77 17.61 -6.48 1.75
N ILE A 78 18.49 -5.52 1.41
CA ILE A 78 18.54 -4.93 0.05
C ILE A 78 18.77 -5.99 -1.03
N ALA A 79 19.70 -6.92 -0.81
CA ALA A 79 20.00 -7.97 -1.79
C ALA A 79 18.80 -8.90 -2.03
N GLY A 80 18.07 -9.26 -0.99
CA GLY A 80 16.88 -10.09 -1.08
C GLY A 80 15.74 -9.38 -1.81
N ALA A 81 15.47 -8.11 -1.46
CA ALA A 81 14.45 -7.29 -2.11
C ALA A 81 14.77 -7.06 -3.60
N LEU A 82 16.01 -6.75 -3.96
CA LEU A 82 16.42 -6.64 -5.37
C LEU A 82 16.24 -7.97 -6.10
N ALA A 83 16.72 -9.08 -5.53
CA ALA A 83 16.56 -10.41 -6.14
C ALA A 83 15.08 -10.76 -6.38
N GLY A 84 14.20 -10.37 -5.45
CA GLY A 84 12.75 -10.49 -5.58
C GLY A 84 12.16 -9.68 -6.74
N TYR A 85 12.48 -8.39 -6.81
CA TYR A 85 12.03 -7.53 -7.92
C TYR A 85 12.47 -8.05 -9.29
N LEU A 86 13.69 -8.56 -9.39
CA LEU A 86 14.18 -9.14 -10.63
C LEU A 86 13.52 -10.48 -10.94
N ALA A 87 13.27 -11.32 -9.95
CA ALA A 87 12.55 -12.57 -10.16
C ALA A 87 11.20 -12.30 -10.81
N TYR A 88 10.52 -11.25 -10.33
CA TYR A 88 9.25 -10.79 -10.90
C TYR A 88 9.41 -10.17 -12.31
N GLY A 89 10.42 -9.31 -12.52
CA GLY A 89 10.64 -8.61 -13.79
C GLY A 89 11.35 -9.42 -14.89
N ARG A 90 11.99 -10.55 -14.57
CA ARG A 90 12.83 -11.35 -15.49
C ARG A 90 12.12 -11.85 -16.73
N LYS A 91 10.80 -12.05 -16.68
CA LYS A 91 10.03 -12.48 -17.85
C LYS A 91 9.90 -11.40 -18.93
N ASN A 92 10.04 -10.12 -18.57
CA ASN A 92 9.75 -8.98 -19.47
C ASN A 92 10.97 -8.15 -19.87
N LEU A 93 12.09 -8.20 -19.12
CA LEU A 93 13.21 -7.24 -19.28
C LEU A 93 14.51 -7.81 -19.87
N GLY A 94 14.64 -9.14 -19.98
CA GLY A 94 15.90 -9.79 -20.39
C GLY A 94 17.08 -9.50 -19.43
N SER A 95 18.21 -10.20 -19.59
CA SER A 95 19.34 -10.15 -18.63
C SER A 95 20.01 -8.77 -18.50
N TRP A 96 20.02 -7.98 -19.57
CA TRP A 96 20.58 -6.62 -19.56
C TRP A 96 19.65 -5.61 -18.88
N GLY A 97 18.34 -5.68 -19.15
CA GLY A 97 17.34 -4.84 -18.48
C GLY A 97 17.23 -5.13 -16.98
N THR A 98 17.38 -6.39 -16.58
CA THR A 98 17.45 -6.77 -15.16
C THR A 98 18.68 -6.18 -14.45
N TRP A 99 19.84 -6.16 -15.09
CA TRP A 99 21.06 -5.58 -14.50
C TRP A 99 20.96 -4.06 -14.33
N VAL A 100 20.37 -3.35 -15.31
CA VAL A 100 20.12 -1.91 -15.20
C VAL A 100 19.12 -1.63 -14.07
N ALA A 101 18.04 -2.42 -13.96
CA ALA A 101 17.06 -2.30 -12.88
C ALA A 101 17.69 -2.53 -11.49
N GLU A 102 18.58 -3.52 -11.32
CA GLU A 102 19.34 -3.72 -10.07
C GLU A 102 20.15 -2.48 -9.68
N LYS A 103 20.92 -1.93 -10.64
CA LYS A 103 21.81 -0.80 -10.39
C LYS A 103 21.07 0.51 -10.15
N VAL A 104 19.85 0.64 -10.69
CA VAL A 104 18.98 1.80 -10.47
C VAL A 104 18.25 1.67 -9.14
N LEU A 105 17.46 0.61 -8.93
CA LEU A 105 16.60 0.46 -7.74
C LEU A 105 17.38 0.45 -6.41
N GLY A 106 18.57 -0.17 -6.40
CA GLY A 106 19.43 -0.20 -5.21
C GLY A 106 20.08 1.15 -4.85
N ARG A 107 20.00 2.16 -5.74
CA ARG A 107 20.55 3.51 -5.51
C ARG A 107 19.48 4.54 -5.20
N ILE A 108 18.20 4.23 -5.45
CA ILE A 108 17.10 5.15 -5.20
C ILE A 108 16.96 5.38 -3.71
N ARG A 109 16.84 6.64 -3.33
CA ARG A 109 16.59 7.10 -1.96
C ARG A 109 15.25 7.82 -1.88
N MET A 110 14.51 7.55 -0.82
CA MET A 110 13.33 8.29 -0.41
C MET A 110 13.78 9.57 0.32
N PRO A 111 13.24 10.74 -0.02
CA PRO A 111 13.59 12.01 0.61
C PRO A 111 12.88 12.19 1.96
N VAL A 112 13.21 11.32 2.92
CA VAL A 112 12.66 11.32 4.29
C VAL A 112 13.78 11.49 5.31
N HIS A 113 13.43 11.94 6.52
CA HIS A 113 14.34 12.16 7.63
C HIS A 113 14.37 10.92 8.55
N PRO A 114 15.46 10.11 8.54
CA PRO A 114 15.57 8.94 9.41
C PRO A 114 15.55 9.37 10.88
N ALA A 115 14.60 8.85 11.66
CA ALA A 115 14.44 9.18 13.08
C ALA A 115 14.49 10.70 13.35
N GLY A 116 13.89 11.50 12.46
CA GLY A 116 13.75 12.94 12.66
C GLY A 116 12.87 13.27 13.86
N PRO A 117 13.01 14.46 14.49
CA PRO A 117 12.17 14.83 15.62
C PRO A 117 10.69 14.91 15.22
N VAL A 118 9.79 14.42 16.07
CA VAL A 118 8.35 14.50 15.78
C VAL A 118 7.88 15.95 15.94
N ALA A 119 7.16 16.48 14.95
CA ALA A 119 6.61 17.84 15.01
C ALA A 119 5.61 18.01 16.17
N GLU A 120 5.32 19.25 16.55
CA GLU A 120 4.30 19.53 17.55
C GLU A 120 2.89 19.39 16.95
N GLY A 121 1.95 18.83 17.72
CA GLY A 121 0.57 18.64 17.29
C GLY A 121 -0.05 17.34 17.78
N LYS A 122 -1.33 17.15 17.41
CA LYS A 122 -2.05 15.88 17.54
C LYS A 122 -2.43 15.44 16.13
N PHE A 123 -1.94 14.28 15.71
CA PHE A 123 -2.00 13.81 14.33
C PHE A 123 -2.93 12.59 14.22
N PRO A 124 -3.87 12.57 13.27
CA PRO A 124 -4.64 11.38 12.94
C PRO A 124 -3.76 10.25 12.40
N LEU A 125 -4.22 9.01 12.55
CA LEU A 125 -3.52 7.80 12.14
C LEU A 125 -4.05 7.28 10.80
N VAL A 126 -3.14 7.01 9.86
CA VAL A 126 -3.43 6.32 8.60
C VAL A 126 -2.72 4.97 8.61
N ILE A 127 -3.43 3.88 8.29
CA ILE A 127 -2.79 2.61 7.95
C ILE A 127 -2.83 2.41 6.44
N PHE A 128 -1.66 2.12 5.86
CA PHE A 128 -1.49 1.89 4.42
C PHE A 128 -1.10 0.44 4.12
N SER A 129 -1.82 -0.19 3.18
CA SER A 129 -1.53 -1.54 2.66
C SER A 129 -1.04 -1.49 1.21
N HIS A 130 0.14 -2.06 0.94
CA HIS A 130 0.75 -2.03 -0.39
C HIS A 130 0.18 -3.08 -1.36
N GLY A 131 0.30 -2.84 -2.66
CA GLY A 131 -0.07 -3.82 -3.70
C GLY A 131 0.82 -5.07 -3.76
N LEU A 132 0.50 -5.99 -4.67
CA LEU A 132 1.34 -7.15 -4.99
C LEU A 132 2.73 -6.68 -5.49
N VAL A 133 3.79 -7.32 -5.03
CA VAL A 133 5.22 -6.92 -5.23
C VAL A 133 5.55 -5.54 -4.62
N GLY A 134 4.61 -4.94 -3.91
CA GLY A 134 4.86 -3.77 -3.07
C GLY A 134 5.71 -4.10 -1.85
N THR A 135 6.23 -3.06 -1.23
CA THR A 135 6.87 -3.08 0.09
C THR A 135 6.41 -1.87 0.88
N ARG A 136 6.81 -1.77 2.16
CA ARG A 136 6.59 -0.59 3.01
C ARG A 136 7.17 0.73 2.45
N ASN A 137 8.00 0.67 1.40
CA ASN A 137 8.65 1.81 0.77
C ASN A 137 8.17 2.12 -0.65
N THR A 138 7.40 1.24 -1.30
CA THR A 138 6.97 1.43 -2.71
C THR A 138 5.96 2.55 -2.95
N TYR A 139 5.45 3.15 -1.88
CA TYR A 139 4.47 4.24 -1.90
C TYR A 139 4.98 5.42 -1.06
N SER A 140 6.29 5.59 -1.00
CA SER A 140 6.92 6.61 -0.15
C SER A 140 6.46 8.02 -0.52
N HIS A 141 6.20 8.31 -1.79
CA HIS A 141 5.64 9.61 -2.19
C HIS A 141 4.25 9.83 -1.59
N PHE A 142 3.37 8.83 -1.69
CA PHE A 142 2.00 8.91 -1.14
C PHE A 142 2.02 9.02 0.39
N CYS A 143 2.71 8.11 1.08
CA CYS A 143 2.79 8.10 2.54
C CYS A 143 3.44 9.38 3.08
N SER A 144 4.51 9.85 2.45
CA SER A 144 5.19 11.07 2.87
C SER A 144 4.36 12.33 2.56
N SER A 145 3.56 12.34 1.48
CA SER A 145 2.64 13.44 1.21
C SER A 145 1.59 13.57 2.31
N LEU A 146 0.99 12.46 2.75
CA LEU A 146 0.08 12.47 3.91
C LEU A 146 0.79 12.92 5.20
N ALA A 147 2.00 12.44 5.44
CA ALA A 147 2.78 12.88 6.60
C ALA A 147 3.11 14.39 6.56
N SER A 148 3.37 14.95 5.37
CA SER A 148 3.60 16.39 5.20
C SER A 148 2.36 17.23 5.55
N GLU A 149 1.16 16.65 5.45
CA GLU A 149 -0.13 17.28 5.79
C GLU A 149 -0.53 17.10 7.26
N GLY A 150 0.31 16.43 8.07
CA GLY A 150 0.02 16.23 9.50
C GLY A 150 -0.65 14.89 9.84
N TYR A 151 -0.49 13.85 9.02
CA TYR A 151 -0.90 12.48 9.37
C TYR A 151 0.29 11.66 9.86
N VAL A 152 0.06 10.71 10.77
CA VAL A 152 1.01 9.62 11.01
C VAL A 152 0.57 8.43 10.17
N VAL A 153 1.43 7.97 9.26
CA VAL A 153 1.13 6.89 8.33
C VAL A 153 1.93 5.65 8.69
N VAL A 154 1.23 4.56 8.96
CA VAL A 154 1.78 3.22 9.21
C VAL A 154 1.63 2.40 7.93
N ALA A 155 2.71 2.27 7.16
CA ALA A 155 2.76 1.39 6.00
C ALA A 155 3.17 -0.02 6.43
N VAL A 156 2.26 -0.98 6.22
CA VAL A 156 2.44 -2.38 6.61
C VAL A 156 3.33 -3.09 5.60
N GLU A 157 4.39 -3.76 6.06
CA GLU A 157 5.11 -4.75 5.24
C GLU A 157 4.43 -6.10 5.42
N HIS A 158 3.77 -6.59 4.38
CA HIS A 158 3.06 -7.87 4.42
C HIS A 158 4.03 -9.06 4.31
N SER A 159 3.89 -10.02 5.22
CA SER A 159 4.67 -11.26 5.33
C SER A 159 4.04 -12.45 4.59
N ASP A 160 2.95 -12.19 3.88
CA ASP A 160 2.14 -13.15 3.13
C ASP A 160 2.83 -13.74 1.89
N GLY A 161 4.06 -13.32 1.59
CA GLY A 161 4.79 -13.71 0.39
C GLY A 161 4.30 -13.03 -0.88
N SER A 162 3.59 -11.91 -0.76
CA SER A 162 3.23 -11.06 -1.90
C SER A 162 4.27 -9.96 -2.17
N ASN A 163 5.14 -9.65 -1.22
CA ASN A 163 6.23 -8.69 -1.36
C ASN A 163 7.45 -9.34 -2.08
N PRO A 164 8.45 -8.58 -2.55
CA PRO A 164 9.61 -9.15 -3.23
C PRO A 164 10.50 -9.99 -2.30
N CYS A 165 10.48 -9.74 -0.99
CA CYS A 165 11.29 -10.46 -0.02
C CYS A 165 10.64 -10.47 1.37
N VAL A 166 10.35 -11.66 1.88
CA VAL A 166 9.91 -11.85 3.27
C VAL A 166 11.11 -12.27 4.12
N VAL A 167 11.25 -11.65 5.29
CA VAL A 167 12.17 -12.12 6.34
C VAL A 167 11.34 -12.93 7.33
N ARG A 168 11.63 -14.23 7.46
CA ARG A 168 11.01 -15.10 8.47
C ARG A 168 11.96 -15.29 9.66
N GLN A 169 11.43 -15.35 10.88
CA GLN A 169 12.25 -15.61 12.08
C GLN A 169 12.76 -17.07 12.10
N GLY A 170 14.04 -17.24 12.44
CA GLY A 170 14.79 -18.51 12.51
C GLY A 170 16.25 -18.27 12.92
N LYS A 171 17.07 -19.32 13.07
CA LYS A 171 18.51 -19.17 13.41
C LYS A 171 19.32 -18.44 12.32
N GLU A 172 18.83 -18.47 11.09
CA GLU A 172 19.26 -17.62 9.99
C GLU A 172 18.04 -16.82 9.54
N LYS A 173 18.18 -15.51 9.29
CA LYS A 173 17.13 -14.73 8.62
C LYS A 173 16.97 -15.31 7.21
N VAL A 174 16.02 -16.22 7.03
CA VAL A 174 15.79 -16.86 5.74
C VAL A 174 15.12 -15.84 4.83
N PHE A 175 15.76 -15.59 3.69
CA PHE A 175 15.23 -14.77 2.62
C PHE A 175 14.43 -15.67 1.69
N THR A 176 13.11 -15.62 1.79
CA THR A 176 12.27 -16.35 0.84
C THR A 176 11.97 -15.46 -0.35
N LYS A 177 12.60 -15.79 -1.48
CA LYS A 177 12.23 -15.28 -2.80
C LYS A 177 10.93 -15.93 -3.24
N LEU A 178 10.13 -15.18 -3.99
CA LEU A 178 8.77 -15.50 -4.48
C LEU A 178 8.68 -16.71 -5.45
N GLY A 179 9.51 -17.75 -5.31
CA GLY A 179 9.43 -18.94 -6.16
C GLY A 179 10.35 -20.13 -5.81
N GLU A 180 11.15 -20.10 -4.74
CA GLU A 180 12.08 -21.20 -4.45
C GLU A 180 11.77 -22.01 -3.18
N THR A 181 10.83 -21.60 -2.33
CA THR A 181 10.40 -22.42 -1.17
C THR A 181 8.88 -22.41 -0.98
N ASP A 182 8.19 -23.20 -1.80
CA ASP A 182 6.88 -23.79 -1.47
C ASP A 182 5.63 -22.93 -1.71
N LEU A 183 5.20 -22.88 -2.98
CA LEU A 183 3.79 -23.07 -3.40
C LEU A 183 3.59 -22.76 -4.90
N TRP A 184 4.60 -22.28 -5.63
CA TRP A 184 4.35 -21.81 -6.99
C TRP A 184 5.57 -21.76 -7.94
N ASP A 185 5.48 -22.48 -9.07
CA ASP A 185 6.45 -22.46 -10.20
C ASP A 185 5.96 -21.64 -11.42
N ASN A 186 4.81 -20.95 -11.33
CA ASN A 186 4.18 -20.27 -12.47
C ASN A 186 4.03 -18.75 -12.19
N ASP A 187 3.25 -17.97 -12.92
CA ASP A 187 2.92 -16.56 -12.60
C ASP A 187 1.46 -16.23 -12.93
N GLY A 188 0.64 -17.26 -13.14
CA GLY A 188 -0.76 -17.15 -13.52
C GLY A 188 -0.94 -17.07 -15.03
N SER A 189 0.14 -17.04 -15.81
CA SER A 189 0.08 -17.06 -17.28
C SER A 189 -0.36 -18.42 -17.84
N ASP A 190 -0.20 -19.51 -17.07
CA ASP A 190 -0.75 -20.80 -17.44
C ASP A 190 -2.24 -20.84 -17.06
N PRO A 191 -3.15 -20.91 -18.04
CA PRO A 191 -4.59 -20.89 -17.79
C PRO A 191 -5.07 -22.10 -16.95
N VAL A 192 -4.31 -23.20 -16.93
CA VAL A 192 -4.62 -24.36 -16.09
C VAL A 192 -4.34 -24.07 -14.62
N LYS A 193 -3.26 -23.35 -14.34
CA LYS A 193 -2.83 -23.03 -12.98
C LYS A 193 -3.47 -21.74 -12.47
N ALA A 194 -3.84 -20.80 -13.34
CA ALA A 194 -4.41 -19.50 -12.95
C ALA A 194 -5.53 -19.57 -11.87
N PRO A 195 -6.47 -20.53 -11.88
CA PRO A 195 -7.47 -20.66 -10.81
C PRO A 195 -6.86 -20.97 -9.44
N GLU A 196 -5.84 -21.82 -9.36
CA GLU A 196 -5.13 -22.17 -8.13
C GLU A 196 -4.35 -20.96 -7.60
N MET A 197 -3.74 -20.17 -8.50
CA MET A 197 -3.13 -18.90 -8.12
C MET A 197 -4.16 -17.98 -7.48
N MET A 198 -5.32 -17.79 -8.11
CA MET A 198 -6.31 -16.85 -7.60
C MET A 198 -6.91 -17.32 -6.27
N LEU A 199 -6.98 -18.63 -6.03
CA LEU A 199 -7.31 -19.16 -4.71
C LEU A 199 -6.20 -18.85 -3.68
N TRP A 200 -4.93 -18.96 -4.07
CA TRP A 200 -3.83 -18.54 -3.20
C TRP A 200 -3.87 -17.03 -2.89
N ARG A 201 -4.18 -16.18 -3.88
CA ARG A 201 -4.38 -14.74 -3.67
C ARG A 201 -5.56 -14.45 -2.74
N ALA A 202 -6.62 -15.24 -2.79
CA ALA A 202 -7.71 -15.15 -1.82
C ALA A 202 -7.24 -15.46 -0.39
N HIS A 203 -6.42 -16.50 -0.17
CA HIS A 203 -5.84 -16.77 1.15
C HIS A 203 -4.93 -15.65 1.65
N GLN A 204 -4.10 -15.10 0.76
CA GLN A 204 -3.26 -13.94 1.08
C GLN A 204 -4.09 -12.71 1.42
N LEU A 205 -5.20 -12.47 0.69
CA LEU A 205 -6.11 -11.35 0.97
C LEU A 205 -6.67 -11.41 2.39
N ASP A 206 -7.20 -12.56 2.78
CA ASP A 206 -7.76 -12.75 4.14
C ASP A 206 -6.66 -12.69 5.21
N PHE A 207 -5.43 -13.09 4.90
CA PHE A 207 -4.28 -12.94 5.80
C PHE A 207 -3.87 -11.47 5.95
N ARG A 208 -3.84 -10.69 4.86
CA ARG A 208 -3.51 -9.26 4.89
C ARG A 208 -4.51 -8.45 5.72
N VAL A 209 -5.79 -8.82 5.72
CA VAL A 209 -6.79 -8.20 6.63
C VAL A 209 -6.34 -8.34 8.09
N ARG A 210 -5.85 -9.52 8.48
CA ARG A 210 -5.33 -9.77 9.83
C ARG A 210 -4.05 -8.99 10.10
N GLU A 211 -3.16 -8.88 9.11
CA GLU A 211 -1.96 -8.05 9.22
C GLU A 211 -2.31 -6.58 9.47
N VAL A 212 -3.40 -6.06 8.88
CA VAL A 212 -3.87 -4.69 9.15
C VAL A 212 -4.39 -4.54 10.59
N TYR A 213 -5.20 -5.48 11.10
CA TYR A 213 -5.60 -5.50 12.52
C TYR A 213 -4.39 -5.59 13.46
N ALA A 214 -3.47 -6.50 13.15
CA ALA A 214 -2.26 -6.68 13.92
C ALA A 214 -1.37 -5.44 13.87
N ALA A 215 -1.30 -4.73 12.74
CA ALA A 215 -0.56 -3.48 12.60
C ALA A 215 -1.15 -2.38 13.49
N TYR A 216 -2.49 -2.25 13.56
CA TYR A 216 -3.14 -1.31 14.46
C TYR A 216 -2.83 -1.60 15.94
N ASP A 217 -3.01 -2.85 16.36
CA ASP A 217 -2.72 -3.26 17.73
C ASP A 217 -1.23 -3.20 18.07
N GLY A 218 -0.38 -3.59 17.12
CA GLY A 218 1.07 -3.46 17.20
C GLY A 218 1.47 -2.01 17.37
N PHE A 219 0.94 -1.09 16.56
CA PHE A 219 1.26 0.32 16.66
C PHE A 219 0.88 0.92 18.03
N LYS A 220 -0.28 0.56 18.60
CA LYS A 220 -0.64 0.97 19.98
C LYS A 220 0.35 0.43 21.04
N ARG A 221 0.82 -0.82 20.88
CA ARG A 221 1.85 -1.41 21.75
C ARG A 221 3.19 -0.70 21.58
N PHE A 222 3.53 -0.33 20.35
CA PHE A 222 4.72 0.48 20.06
C PHE A 222 4.68 1.83 20.76
N LEU A 223 3.57 2.58 20.66
CA LEU A 223 3.38 3.82 21.41
C LEU A 223 3.46 3.63 22.93
N SER A 224 3.21 2.42 23.42
CA SER A 224 3.34 2.04 24.84
C SER A 224 4.75 1.60 25.24
N GLY A 225 5.72 1.60 24.31
CA GLY A 225 7.13 1.29 24.57
C GLY A 225 7.59 -0.10 24.13
N GLU A 226 6.83 -0.82 23.30
CA GLU A 226 7.25 -2.11 22.74
C GLU A 226 7.96 -1.96 21.38
N GLY A 227 9.05 -2.70 21.16
CA GLY A 227 9.80 -2.72 19.89
C GLY A 227 11.17 -2.05 19.99
N ASP A 228 11.83 -1.90 18.83
CA ASP A 228 13.26 -1.59 18.76
C ASP A 228 13.61 -0.08 18.77
N ASP A 229 12.64 0.83 18.61
CA ASP A 229 12.85 2.30 18.61
C ASP A 229 11.98 3.02 19.66
N ILE A 230 12.43 2.92 20.92
CA ILE A 230 11.72 3.46 22.08
C ILE A 230 11.69 5.01 22.08
N SER A 231 12.70 5.66 21.50
CA SER A 231 12.75 7.14 21.41
C SER A 231 11.61 7.69 20.58
N THR A 232 11.46 7.19 19.34
CA THR A 232 10.41 7.66 18.44
C THR A 232 9.03 7.27 18.97
N ALA A 233 8.90 6.10 19.62
CA ALA A 233 7.69 5.70 20.32
C ALA A 233 7.26 6.73 21.38
N SER A 234 8.21 7.13 22.24
CA SER A 234 7.96 8.10 23.31
C SER A 234 7.49 9.45 22.76
N ASP A 235 8.11 9.92 21.68
CA ASP A 235 7.76 11.20 21.06
C ASP A 235 6.39 11.16 20.38
N LEU A 236 6.02 10.03 19.77
CA LEU A 236 4.72 9.86 19.10
C LEU A 236 3.56 9.60 20.07
N ARG A 237 3.82 8.99 21.23
CA ARG A 237 2.80 8.48 22.15
C ARG A 237 1.66 9.45 22.43
N GLU A 238 1.99 10.70 22.76
CA GLU A 238 0.99 11.72 23.09
C GLU A 238 0.55 12.54 21.87
N LYS A 239 1.28 12.41 20.76
CA LYS A 239 1.08 13.19 19.52
C LYS A 239 0.24 12.49 18.46
N VAL A 240 -0.08 11.20 18.60
CA VAL A 240 -0.96 10.48 17.67
C VAL A 240 -2.32 10.23 18.29
N ASP A 241 -3.39 10.51 17.54
CA ASP A 241 -4.76 10.08 17.88
C ASP A 241 -5.07 8.80 17.13
N VAL A 242 -5.00 7.66 17.84
CA VAL A 242 -5.28 6.34 17.24
C VAL A 242 -6.78 6.09 17.02
N GLU A 243 -7.65 6.87 17.65
CA GLU A 243 -9.11 6.76 17.48
C GLU A 243 -9.61 7.55 16.27
N ASP A 244 -8.82 8.50 15.77
CA ASP A 244 -8.99 9.07 14.44
C ASP A 244 -8.18 8.25 13.42
N LEU A 245 -8.68 7.06 13.12
CA LEU A 245 -8.07 6.10 12.21
C LEU A 245 -8.65 6.21 10.78
N GLN A 246 -7.78 6.29 9.79
CA GLN A 246 -8.13 6.17 8.38
C GLN A 246 -7.40 4.98 7.75
N LEU A 247 -8.02 4.36 6.75
CA LEU A 247 -7.44 3.23 6.03
C LEU A 247 -7.22 3.55 4.56
N THR A 248 -6.11 3.09 4.01
CA THR A 248 -5.80 3.23 2.60
C THR A 248 -5.00 2.05 2.09
N GLY A 249 -5.06 1.80 0.79
CA GLY A 249 -4.26 0.79 0.16
C GLY A 249 -4.39 0.83 -1.35
N HIS A 250 -3.37 0.31 -2.02
CA HIS A 250 -3.33 0.25 -3.48
C HIS A 250 -3.39 -1.18 -4.00
N SER A 251 -4.10 -1.41 -5.11
CA SER A 251 -4.13 -2.70 -5.79
C SER A 251 -4.57 -3.80 -4.83
N PHE A 252 -3.73 -4.81 -4.60
CA PHE A 252 -4.00 -5.86 -3.63
C PHE A 252 -4.18 -5.34 -2.18
N GLY A 253 -3.55 -4.22 -1.84
CA GLY A 253 -3.78 -3.52 -0.58
C GLY A 253 -5.10 -2.75 -0.54
N GLY A 254 -5.55 -2.19 -1.67
CA GLY A 254 -6.88 -1.59 -1.78
C GLY A 254 -7.97 -2.65 -1.61
N ALA A 255 -7.76 -3.82 -2.23
CA ALA A 255 -8.56 -5.01 -2.01
C ALA A 255 -8.56 -5.46 -0.55
N THR A 256 -7.40 -5.42 0.12
CA THR A 256 -7.28 -5.75 1.54
C THR A 256 -8.17 -4.84 2.40
N ILE A 257 -8.13 -3.53 2.17
CA ILE A 257 -8.96 -2.58 2.94
C ILE A 257 -10.44 -2.79 2.63
N LEU A 258 -10.83 -2.95 1.36
CA LEU A 258 -12.22 -3.25 1.00
C LEU A 258 -12.74 -4.53 1.68
N ARG A 259 -11.92 -5.58 1.70
CA ARG A 259 -12.24 -6.85 2.37
C ARG A 259 -12.41 -6.66 3.88
N LEU A 260 -11.52 -5.89 4.51
CA LEU A 260 -11.63 -5.55 5.93
C LEU A 260 -12.96 -4.84 6.22
N LEU A 261 -13.35 -3.86 5.39
CA LEU A 261 -14.59 -3.10 5.58
C LEU A 261 -15.87 -3.93 5.34
N GLN A 262 -15.78 -4.99 4.54
CA GLN A 262 -16.91 -5.89 4.24
C GLN A 262 -17.11 -7.00 5.27
N THR A 263 -16.12 -7.29 6.12
CA THR A 263 -16.12 -8.49 6.97
C THR A 263 -16.27 -8.18 8.45
N SER A 264 -17.00 -9.03 9.17
CA SER A 264 -17.15 -8.89 10.62
C SER A 264 -15.83 -9.21 11.34
N HIS A 265 -15.53 -8.46 12.39
CA HIS A 265 -14.46 -8.77 13.33
C HIS A 265 -14.98 -8.66 14.77
N PRO A 266 -14.52 -9.49 15.73
CA PRO A 266 -14.95 -9.40 17.13
C PRO A 266 -14.65 -8.05 17.80
N SER A 267 -13.59 -7.39 17.33
CA SER A 267 -13.19 -6.04 17.75
C SER A 267 -12.93 -5.20 16.50
N PRO A 268 -13.96 -4.64 15.86
CA PRO A 268 -13.80 -3.84 14.65
C PRO A 268 -12.89 -2.63 14.87
N LEU A 269 -12.14 -2.22 13.85
CA LEU A 269 -11.32 -1.00 13.91
C LEU A 269 -12.20 0.26 13.97
N PRO A 270 -11.81 1.32 14.69
CA PRO A 270 -12.56 2.59 14.77
C PRO A 270 -12.35 3.47 13.52
N VAL A 271 -12.52 2.89 12.33
CA VAL A 271 -12.23 3.57 11.06
C VAL A 271 -13.18 4.75 10.84
N LYS A 272 -12.62 5.94 10.65
CA LYS A 272 -13.36 7.18 10.36
C LYS A 272 -13.60 7.35 8.88
N ARG A 273 -12.58 7.11 8.04
CA ARG A 273 -12.62 7.29 6.59
C ARG A 273 -11.68 6.31 5.90
N ALA A 274 -11.93 6.03 4.62
CA ALA A 274 -11.03 5.21 3.81
C ALA A 274 -10.83 5.76 2.39
N VAL A 275 -9.66 5.45 1.82
CA VAL A 275 -9.34 5.73 0.41
C VAL A 275 -8.78 4.47 -0.24
N LEU A 276 -9.47 3.95 -1.24
CA LEU A 276 -9.04 2.77 -2.00
C LEU A 276 -8.41 3.22 -3.31
N LEU A 277 -7.18 2.80 -3.58
CA LEU A 277 -6.46 3.13 -4.80
C LEU A 277 -6.47 1.91 -5.71
N ASP A 278 -7.25 1.94 -6.79
CA ASP A 278 -7.31 0.92 -7.84
C ASP A 278 -7.37 -0.52 -7.28
N PRO A 279 -8.37 -0.86 -6.45
CA PRO A 279 -8.34 -2.08 -5.64
C PRO A 279 -8.49 -3.35 -6.49
N TRP A 280 -7.55 -4.29 -6.40
CA TRP A 280 -7.59 -5.48 -7.27
C TRP A 280 -8.71 -6.46 -6.88
N MET A 281 -9.80 -6.48 -7.66
CA MET A 281 -11.01 -7.21 -7.30
C MET A 281 -10.99 -8.72 -7.60
N GLU A 282 -10.15 -9.20 -8.50
CA GLU A 282 -10.17 -10.60 -8.96
C GLU A 282 -10.05 -11.65 -7.83
N PRO A 283 -9.18 -11.48 -6.81
CA PRO A 283 -9.07 -12.41 -5.69
C PRO A 283 -10.35 -12.50 -4.83
N PHE A 284 -11.21 -11.47 -4.81
CA PHE A 284 -12.42 -11.46 -3.97
C PHE A 284 -13.40 -12.57 -4.32
N THR A 285 -13.50 -12.93 -5.60
CA THR A 285 -14.42 -13.97 -6.07
C THR A 285 -14.12 -15.34 -5.46
N ARG A 286 -12.92 -15.52 -4.92
CA ARG A 286 -12.42 -16.76 -4.32
C ARG A 286 -12.06 -16.60 -2.84
N ALA A 287 -12.28 -15.40 -2.26
CA ALA A 287 -12.04 -15.14 -0.85
C ALA A 287 -12.86 -16.08 0.03
N LEU A 288 -12.33 -16.42 1.21
CA LEU A 288 -13.00 -17.37 2.09
C LEU A 288 -14.36 -16.81 2.53
N PRO A 289 -15.39 -17.66 2.69
CA PRO A 289 -16.65 -17.22 3.25
C PRO A 289 -16.45 -16.53 4.60
N SER A 290 -17.10 -15.38 4.77
CA SER A 290 -17.00 -14.55 5.96
C SER A 290 -18.34 -13.94 6.28
N SER A 291 -18.67 -13.80 7.55
CA SER A 291 -19.83 -13.01 7.96
C SER A 291 -19.65 -11.54 7.54
N PRO A 292 -20.72 -10.89 7.05
CA PRO A 292 -20.67 -9.49 6.67
C PRO A 292 -20.39 -8.61 7.89
N SER A 293 -19.76 -7.45 7.68
CA SER A 293 -19.52 -6.48 8.74
C SER A 293 -20.79 -6.11 9.48
N THR A 294 -20.70 -6.05 10.81
CA THR A 294 -21.77 -5.55 11.69
C THR A 294 -21.69 -4.04 11.90
N VAL A 295 -20.60 -3.41 11.46
CA VAL A 295 -20.35 -1.97 11.55
C VAL A 295 -20.60 -1.36 10.17
N PRO A 296 -21.36 -0.24 10.08
CA PRO A 296 -21.53 0.47 8.82
C PRO A 296 -20.17 0.86 8.22
N PRO A 297 -19.98 0.74 6.89
CA PRO A 297 -18.74 1.17 6.26
C PRO A 297 -18.55 2.68 6.46
N PRO A 298 -17.31 3.13 6.72
CA PRO A 298 -17.01 4.55 6.84
C PRO A 298 -17.13 5.26 5.48
N PRO A 299 -17.25 6.59 5.44
CA PRO A 299 -17.07 7.37 4.21
C PRO A 299 -15.80 6.93 3.47
N THR A 300 -15.98 6.45 2.25
CA THR A 300 -14.91 5.84 1.46
C THR A 300 -14.88 6.44 0.06
N LEU A 301 -13.70 6.78 -0.43
CA LEU A 301 -13.46 7.14 -1.83
C LEU A 301 -12.63 6.03 -2.49
N SER A 302 -13.11 5.50 -3.62
CA SER A 302 -12.32 4.62 -4.48
C SER A 302 -11.86 5.41 -5.71
N ILE A 303 -10.56 5.40 -5.97
CA ILE A 303 -9.90 6.12 -7.07
C ILE A 303 -9.31 5.07 -8.01
N LEU A 304 -9.82 4.99 -9.23
CA LEU A 304 -9.33 4.03 -10.23
C LEU A 304 -8.38 4.66 -11.25
N SER A 305 -7.54 3.82 -11.83
CA SER A 305 -6.82 4.17 -13.05
C SER A 305 -7.78 4.26 -14.23
N GLY A 306 -7.48 5.13 -15.19
CA GLY A 306 -8.18 5.14 -16.48
C GLY A 306 -8.01 3.82 -17.25
N GLU A 307 -6.93 3.09 -16.98
CA GLU A 307 -6.70 1.73 -17.52
C GLU A 307 -7.75 0.72 -17.04
N TRP A 308 -7.99 0.66 -15.73
CA TRP A 308 -8.92 -0.32 -15.13
C TRP A 308 -10.38 0.08 -15.31
N ALA A 309 -10.68 1.38 -15.28
CA ALA A 309 -12.02 1.90 -15.62
C ALA A 309 -12.45 1.57 -17.07
N ASN A 310 -11.48 1.19 -17.90
CA ASN A 310 -11.67 0.98 -19.32
C ASN A 310 -11.49 -0.49 -19.76
N ASN A 311 -11.13 -1.40 -18.84
CA ASN A 311 -10.93 -2.81 -19.16
C ASN A 311 -11.97 -3.71 -18.46
N HIS A 312 -11.71 -5.01 -18.45
CA HIS A 312 -12.64 -6.01 -17.91
C HIS A 312 -12.78 -5.98 -16.37
N PHE A 313 -11.97 -5.21 -15.64
CA PHE A 313 -12.09 -5.08 -14.18
C PHE A 313 -13.27 -4.18 -13.77
N TRP A 314 -13.69 -3.24 -14.62
CA TRP A 314 -14.72 -2.24 -14.32
C TRP A 314 -16.00 -2.77 -13.63
N PRO A 315 -16.62 -3.89 -14.05
CA PRO A 315 -17.84 -4.39 -13.40
C PRO A 315 -17.60 -4.81 -11.94
N ASP A 316 -16.45 -5.40 -11.64
CA ASP A 316 -16.11 -5.83 -10.28
C ASP A 316 -15.73 -4.62 -9.40
N GLU A 317 -15.08 -3.61 -9.96
CA GLU A 317 -14.79 -2.34 -9.27
C GLU A 317 -16.08 -1.61 -8.87
N LEU A 318 -17.03 -1.49 -9.81
CA LEU A 318 -18.35 -0.91 -9.54
C LEU A 318 -19.08 -1.67 -8.42
N LYS A 319 -19.05 -3.01 -8.48
CA LYS A 319 -19.67 -3.87 -7.47
C LYS A 319 -18.99 -3.69 -6.11
N GLY A 320 -17.66 -3.63 -6.08
CA GLY A 320 -16.85 -3.40 -4.89
C GLY A 320 -17.21 -2.07 -4.23
N ALA A 321 -17.14 -0.97 -4.96
CA ALA A 321 -17.46 0.36 -4.45
C ALA A 321 -18.90 0.45 -3.91
N ARG A 322 -19.89 -0.07 -4.67
CA ARG A 322 -21.31 -0.05 -4.25
C ARG A 322 -21.56 -0.88 -3.00
N SER A 323 -20.85 -1.99 -2.81
CA SER A 323 -21.05 -2.88 -1.65
C SER A 323 -20.78 -2.22 -0.29
N ILE A 324 -19.94 -1.17 -0.28
CA ILE A 324 -19.60 -0.38 0.91
C ILE A 324 -20.09 1.08 0.80
N ASN A 325 -20.94 1.38 -0.17
CA ASN A 325 -21.43 2.73 -0.44
C ASN A 325 -20.30 3.78 -0.59
N ALA A 326 -19.19 3.40 -1.25
CA ALA A 326 -18.10 4.31 -1.53
C ALA A 326 -18.46 5.30 -2.65
N SER A 327 -17.87 6.49 -2.63
CA SER A 327 -17.77 7.33 -3.83
C SER A 327 -16.74 6.74 -4.78
N LEU A 328 -16.92 6.91 -6.09
CA LEU A 328 -16.03 6.33 -7.10
C LEU A 328 -15.63 7.38 -8.14
N CYS A 329 -14.34 7.49 -8.43
CA CYS A 329 -13.82 8.27 -9.53
C CYS A 329 -12.67 7.55 -10.25
N SER A 330 -12.36 7.99 -11.47
CA SER A 330 -11.22 7.51 -12.25
C SER A 330 -10.39 8.68 -12.75
N ILE A 331 -9.08 8.48 -12.92
CA ILE A 331 -8.17 9.49 -13.47
C ILE A 331 -7.81 9.11 -14.91
N VAL A 332 -8.18 9.95 -15.86
CA VAL A 332 -7.95 9.73 -17.29
C VAL A 332 -6.45 9.66 -17.58
N GLY A 333 -6.03 8.64 -18.33
CA GLY A 333 -4.64 8.44 -18.74
C GLY A 333 -3.71 7.91 -17.63
N LEU A 334 -4.19 7.77 -16.39
CA LEU A 334 -3.47 7.08 -15.32
C LEU A 334 -3.46 5.58 -15.60
N GLY A 335 -2.28 4.96 -15.54
CA GLY A 335 -2.13 3.50 -15.53
C GLY A 335 -1.98 2.96 -14.11
N HIS A 336 -2.16 1.64 -13.93
CA HIS A 336 -2.22 1.01 -12.60
C HIS A 336 -0.98 1.28 -11.72
N GLN A 337 0.22 1.30 -12.28
CA GLN A 337 1.45 1.55 -11.50
C GLN A 337 1.63 3.03 -11.11
N GLY A 338 0.82 3.94 -11.65
CA GLY A 338 0.92 5.38 -11.40
C GLY A 338 0.52 5.83 -10.00
N PHE A 339 -0.12 4.96 -9.20
CA PHE A 339 -0.40 5.18 -7.78
C PHE A 339 0.82 4.95 -6.88
N SER A 340 1.90 4.37 -7.41
CA SER A 340 3.11 4.00 -6.66
C SER A 340 4.31 4.85 -7.07
N ASP A 341 5.40 4.71 -6.32
CA ASP A 341 6.66 5.39 -6.65
C ASP A 341 7.21 4.94 -8.02
N PHE A 342 6.85 3.75 -8.51
CA PHE A 342 7.24 3.31 -9.85
C PHE A 342 6.74 4.27 -10.94
N GLY A 343 5.54 4.83 -10.78
CA GLY A 343 5.01 5.86 -11.68
C GLY A 343 5.87 7.12 -11.69
N ALA A 344 6.40 7.53 -10.54
CA ALA A 344 7.29 8.68 -10.40
C ALA A 344 8.71 8.43 -10.93
N MET A 345 9.16 7.17 -10.97
CA MET A 345 10.46 6.79 -11.53
C MET A 345 10.47 6.77 -13.06
N MET A 346 9.31 6.65 -13.70
CA MET A 346 9.19 6.60 -15.15
C MET A 346 9.05 8.02 -15.75
N PRO A 347 9.61 8.28 -16.94
CA PRO A 347 9.34 9.52 -17.66
C PRO A 347 7.84 9.70 -17.94
N GLY A 348 7.32 10.92 -17.75
CA GLY A 348 5.92 11.24 -18.07
C GLY A 348 5.23 12.04 -16.96
N LYS A 349 3.90 11.92 -16.89
CA LYS A 349 3.03 12.65 -15.95
C LYS A 349 2.89 12.00 -14.58
N GLY A 350 3.77 11.06 -14.19
CA GLY A 350 3.64 10.29 -12.95
C GLY A 350 3.47 11.16 -11.70
N LEU A 351 4.27 12.23 -11.58
CA LEU A 351 4.17 13.18 -10.46
C LEU A 351 2.88 14.00 -10.49
N GLU A 352 2.39 14.39 -11.68
CA GLU A 352 1.11 15.09 -11.83
C GLU A 352 -0.04 14.20 -11.37
N TYR A 353 -0.03 12.92 -11.74
CA TYR A 353 -1.04 11.97 -11.28
C TYR A 353 -1.00 11.76 -9.77
N LEU A 354 0.18 11.64 -9.17
CA LEU A 354 0.33 11.54 -7.72
C LEU A 354 -0.20 12.79 -7.00
N GLN A 355 -0.07 13.97 -7.61
CA GLN A 355 -0.64 15.21 -7.08
C GLN A 355 -2.19 15.22 -7.18
N THR A 356 -2.76 14.72 -8.28
CA THR A 356 -4.22 14.53 -8.39
C THR A 356 -4.74 13.53 -7.35
N ILE A 357 -4.05 12.40 -7.18
CA ILE A 357 -4.37 11.38 -6.16
C ILE A 357 -4.31 11.99 -4.76
N HIS A 358 -3.26 12.78 -4.46
CA HIS A 358 -3.13 13.49 -3.18
C HIS A 358 -4.31 14.42 -2.93
N THR A 359 -4.70 15.22 -3.93
CA THR A 359 -5.81 16.17 -3.83
C THR A 359 -7.14 15.46 -3.51
N LEU A 360 -7.44 14.37 -4.22
CA LEU A 360 -8.61 13.53 -3.96
C LEU A 360 -8.57 12.88 -2.57
N THR A 361 -7.41 12.37 -2.17
CA THR A 361 -7.20 11.73 -0.88
C THR A 361 -7.43 12.73 0.25
N MET A 362 -6.83 13.91 0.17
CA MET A 362 -6.99 14.96 1.18
C MET A 362 -8.42 15.49 1.27
N ALA A 363 -9.13 15.59 0.14
CA ALA A 363 -10.54 15.93 0.17
C ALA A 363 -11.36 14.87 0.93
N GLN A 364 -11.12 13.57 0.68
CA GLN A 364 -11.80 12.50 1.40
C GLN A 364 -11.43 12.49 2.89
N LEU A 365 -10.14 12.51 3.23
CA LEU A 365 -9.70 12.39 4.63
C LEU A 365 -10.09 13.61 5.47
N GLY A 366 -10.08 14.80 4.86
CA GLY A 366 -10.47 16.07 5.48
C GLY A 366 -11.97 16.40 5.42
N ASP A 367 -12.81 15.49 4.91
CA ASP A 367 -14.27 15.70 4.76
C ASP A 367 -14.65 16.92 3.91
N GLN A 368 -13.85 17.19 2.89
CA GLN A 368 -14.08 18.31 1.98
C GLN A 368 -14.94 17.87 0.80
N PRO A 369 -15.67 18.80 0.17
CA PRO A 369 -16.37 18.52 -1.08
C PRO A 369 -15.42 17.93 -2.14
N PHE A 370 -15.98 17.14 -3.05
CA PHE A 370 -15.23 16.59 -4.18
C PHE A 370 -14.52 17.73 -4.93
N PRO A 371 -13.18 17.67 -5.09
CA PRO A 371 -12.39 18.86 -5.39
C PRO A 371 -12.32 19.21 -6.88
N PHE A 372 -13.03 18.47 -7.73
CA PHE A 372 -13.06 18.68 -9.18
C PHE A 372 -14.48 18.91 -9.69
N ASP A 373 -14.59 19.75 -10.71
CA ASP A 373 -15.85 19.99 -11.40
C ASP A 373 -16.31 18.75 -12.19
N GLY A 374 -17.61 18.63 -12.41
CA GLY A 374 -18.19 17.53 -13.19
C GLY A 374 -19.37 16.87 -12.48
N LYS A 375 -20.40 16.52 -13.25
CA LYS A 375 -21.52 15.74 -12.72
C LYS A 375 -21.14 14.27 -12.71
N PRO A 376 -21.58 13.49 -11.70
CA PRO A 376 -21.42 12.05 -11.71
C PRO A 376 -22.02 11.43 -12.98
N ASP A 377 -21.29 10.53 -13.63
CA ASP A 377 -21.77 9.80 -14.82
C ASP A 377 -22.68 8.60 -14.49
N GLY A 378 -22.88 8.29 -13.22
CA GLY A 378 -23.72 7.18 -12.75
C GLY A 378 -23.06 5.81 -12.79
N GLY A 379 -21.75 5.74 -13.06
CA GLY A 379 -21.03 4.49 -13.30
C GLY A 379 -21.05 4.03 -14.76
N GLU A 380 -21.33 4.94 -15.69
CA GLU A 380 -21.36 4.68 -17.14
C GLU A 380 -20.38 5.63 -17.84
N PRO A 381 -19.05 5.38 -17.73
CA PRO A 381 -18.04 6.28 -18.26
C PRO A 381 -18.11 6.38 -19.78
N ALA A 382 -18.02 7.61 -20.29
CA ALA A 382 -17.85 7.85 -21.73
C ALA A 382 -16.50 7.29 -22.21
N ARG A 383 -16.49 6.68 -23.40
CA ARG A 383 -15.29 6.09 -24.01
C ARG A 383 -15.09 6.58 -25.44
N VAL A 384 -13.82 6.83 -25.81
CA VAL A 384 -13.37 7.18 -27.17
C VAL A 384 -12.20 6.27 -27.50
N ASP A 385 -12.25 5.58 -28.66
CA ASP A 385 -11.21 4.65 -29.11
C ASP A 385 -10.80 3.62 -28.04
N GLU A 386 -11.80 3.00 -27.41
CA GLU A 386 -11.61 2.04 -26.30
C GLU A 386 -10.73 2.61 -25.18
N LYS A 387 -10.87 3.90 -24.85
CA LYS A 387 -10.25 4.56 -23.70
C LYS A 387 -11.27 5.44 -22.98
N LEU A 388 -11.05 5.66 -21.68
CA LEU A 388 -11.83 6.64 -20.92
C LEU A 388 -11.72 8.02 -21.60
N ALA A 389 -12.87 8.62 -21.90
CA ALA A 389 -12.92 9.92 -22.55
C ALA A 389 -12.43 11.03 -21.61
N GLY A 390 -11.73 12.02 -22.16
CA GLY A 390 -11.19 13.16 -21.43
C GLY A 390 -9.70 13.38 -21.71
N GLU A 391 -9.14 14.43 -21.11
CA GLU A 391 -7.73 14.74 -21.23
C GLU A 391 -6.89 14.03 -20.15
N PRO A 392 -5.65 13.60 -20.41
CA PRO A 392 -4.80 12.95 -19.40
C PRO A 392 -4.61 13.80 -18.14
N GLY A 393 -5.08 13.30 -17.00
CA GLY A 393 -5.10 13.98 -15.69
C GLY A 393 -6.49 14.42 -15.24
N GLU A 394 -7.48 14.44 -16.14
CA GLU A 394 -8.87 14.74 -15.81
C GLU A 394 -9.46 13.67 -14.88
N VAL A 395 -10.31 14.09 -13.95
CA VAL A 395 -10.98 13.20 -12.99
C VAL A 395 -12.43 13.01 -13.42
N VAL A 396 -12.79 11.77 -13.74
CA VAL A 396 -14.17 11.39 -14.03
C VAL A 396 -14.82 10.91 -12.75
N ARG A 397 -15.84 11.64 -12.28
CA ARG A 397 -16.65 11.23 -11.12
C ARG A 397 -17.76 10.28 -11.58
N HIS A 398 -17.90 9.16 -10.91
CA HIS A 398 -18.92 8.16 -11.24
C HIS A 398 -20.15 8.26 -10.33
N PHE A 399 -19.96 8.34 -9.01
CA PHE A 399 -21.01 8.62 -8.02
C PHE A 399 -20.41 9.27 -6.76
#